data_AF-A0A7W1KJV8-F1
#
_entry.id   AF-A0A7W1KJV8-F1
#
_cell.length_a   1.000
_cell.length_b   1.000
_cell.length_c   1.000
_cell.angle_alpha   90.00
_cell.angle_beta   90.00
_cell.angle_gamma   90.00
#
_symmetry.space_group_name_H-M   'P 1'
#
loop_
_entity.id
_entity.type
_entity.pdbx_description
1 polymer ?
#
loop_
_entity_poly.entity_id
_entity_poly.type
_entity_poly.pdbx_seq_one_letter_code
_entity_poly.pdbx_strand_id
1 'polypeptide(L)' 'MTPRTIHVAHSPDSDDAFMFYALAAGKLDTGDLRYVHELADIESLNQRARRA' A
#
# COMPACT_ATOMS: atom_id res chain seq x y z
N MET A 1 -7.96 -8.17 -19.75
CA MET A 1 -7.69 -6.74 -19.52
C MET A 1 -6.36 -6.63 -18.79
N THR A 2 -5.56 -5.58 -19.02
CA THR A 2 -4.28 -5.41 -18.29
C THR A 2 -4.57 -4.91 -16.88
N PRO A 3 -4.02 -5.53 -15.81
CA PRO A 3 -4.30 -5.11 -14.45
C PRO A 3 -3.86 -3.67 -14.22
N ARG A 4 -4.71 -2.86 -13.58
CA ARG A 4 -4.35 -1.50 -13.14
C ARG A 4 -3.53 -1.60 -11.87
N THR A 5 -2.30 -1.10 -11.92
CA THR A 5 -1.42 -1.07 -10.75
C THR A 5 -1.74 0.14 -9.86
N ILE A 6 -1.90 -0.11 -8.56
CA ILE A 6 -2.07 0.90 -7.51
C ILE A 6 -0.90 0.76 -6.54
N HIS A 7 -0.20 1.87 -6.31
CA HIS A 7 0.87 1.94 -5.31
C HIS A 7 0.27 2.42 -3.99
N VAL A 8 0.40 1.63 -2.93
CA VAL A 8 -0.10 1.95 -1.59
C VAL A 8 1.09 2.11 -0.67
N ALA A 9 1.35 3.35 -0.27
CA ALA A 9 2.39 3.68 0.69
C ALA A 9 1.82 3.67 2.12
N HIS A 10 2.48 2.99 3.06
CA HIS A 10 2.11 2.99 4.47
C HIS A 10 3.35 2.79 5.35
N SER A 11 3.21 3.08 6.65
CA SER A 11 4.31 2.89 7.58
C SER A 11 4.57 1.41 7.84
N PRO A 12 5.77 1.03 8.32
CA PRO A 12 6.05 -0.33 8.75
C PRO A 12 5.48 -0.64 10.16
N ASP A 13 4.68 0.26 10.74
CA ASP A 13 4.13 0.08 12.07
C ASP A 13 3.13 -1.09 12.10
N SER A 14 3.00 -1.73 13.27
CA SER A 14 2.27 -2.99 13.40
C SER A 14 0.77 -2.86 13.12
N ASP A 15 0.21 -1.68 13.37
CA ASP A 15 -1.18 -1.35 13.06
C ASP A 15 -1.39 -1.22 11.54
N ASP A 16 -0.48 -0.58 10.81
CA ASP A 16 -0.51 -0.56 9.34
C ASP A 16 -0.34 -1.97 8.76
N ALA A 17 0.60 -2.76 9.29
CA ALA A 17 0.78 -4.14 8.87
C ALA A 17 -0.49 -4.98 9.10
N PHE A 18 -1.19 -4.76 10.21
CA PHE A 18 -2.47 -5.41 10.50
C PHE A 18 -3.57 -4.95 9.54
N MET A 19 -3.71 -3.65 9.30
CA MET A 19 -4.72 -3.09 8.40
C MET A 19 -4.56 -3.60 6.97
N PHE A 20 -3.34 -3.69 6.46
CA PHE A 20 -3.08 -4.11 5.07
C PHE A 20 -2.85 -5.61 4.89
N TYR A 21 -2.86 -6.40 5.96
CA TYR A 21 -2.52 -7.83 5.93
C TYR A 21 -3.29 -8.61 4.87
N ALA A 22 -4.62 -8.46 4.83
CA ALA A 22 -5.46 -9.23 3.90
C ALA A 22 -5.13 -8.91 2.43
N LEU A 23 -4.78 -7.65 2.16
CA LEU A 23 -4.37 -7.20 0.83
C LEU A 23 -2.99 -7.74 0.45
N ALA A 24 -2.00 -7.56 1.32
CA ALA A 24 -0.63 -8.01 1.11
C ALA A 24 -0.51 -9.54 1.02
N ALA A 25 -1.35 -10.28 1.76
CA ALA A 25 -1.39 -11.73 1.76
C ALA A 25 -2.26 -12.33 0.64
N GLY A 26 -2.82 -11.52 -0.26
CA GLY A 26 -3.67 -12.00 -1.36
C GLY A 26 -4.96 -12.68 -0.90
N LYS A 27 -5.50 -12.27 0.26
CA LYS A 27 -6.74 -12.81 0.85
C LYS A 27 -8.00 -12.07 0.40
N LEU A 28 -7.85 -11.03 -0.41
CA LEU A 28 -8.94 -10.24 -0.97
C LEU A 28 -9.00 -10.45 -2.48
N ASP A 29 -10.20 -10.65 -3.01
CA ASP A 29 -10.43 -10.55 -4.46
C ASP A 29 -10.35 -9.06 -4.85
N THR A 30 -9.37 -8.75 -5.68
CA THR A 30 -9.05 -7.38 -6.13
C THR A 30 -9.43 -7.14 -7.58
N GLY A 31 -10.04 -8.14 -8.25
CA GLY A 31 -10.39 -8.07 -9.66
C GLY A 31 -9.19 -7.71 -10.53
N ASP A 32 -9.34 -6.68 -11.37
CA ASP A 32 -8.27 -6.19 -12.26
C ASP A 32 -7.28 -5.24 -11.56
N LEU A 33 -7.30 -5.11 -10.23
CA LEU A 33 -6.38 -4.24 -9.49
C LEU A 33 -5.16 -5.04 -9.01
N ARG A 34 -3.97 -4.50 -9.24
CA ARG A 34 -2.71 -5.00 -8.67
C ARG A 34 -2.19 -3.99 -7.66
N TYR A 35 -1.95 -4.43 -6.43
CA TYR A 35 -1.41 -3.57 -5.37
C TYR A 35 0.10 -3.76 -5.23
N VAL A 36 0.82 -2.65 -5.13
CA VAL A 36 2.25 -2.60 -4.81
C VAL A 36 2.39 -1.82 -3.51
N HIS A 37 2.90 -2.48 -2.47
CA HIS A 37 3.09 -1.88 -1.15
C HIS A 37 4.45 -1.20 -1.09
N GLU A 38 4.48 0.05 -0.64
CA GLU A 38 5.69 0.84 -0.45
C GLU A 38 5.82 1.24 1.02
N LEU A 39 6.85 0.74 1.70
CA LEU A 39 7.06 1.00 3.12
C LEU A 39 8.05 2.16 3.31
N ALA A 40 7.68 3.14 4.13
CA ALA A 40 8.58 4.18 4.62
C ALA A 40 8.05 4.74 5.94
N ASP A 41 8.89 5.39 6.73
CA ASP A 41 8.42 6.07 7.95
C ASP A 41 7.40 7.17 7.61
N ILE A 42 6.52 7.49 8.58
CA ILE A 42 5.39 8.40 8.35
C ILE A 42 5.83 9.80 7.93
N GLU A 43 6.99 10.28 8.40
CA GLU A 43 7.50 11.60 8.03
C GLU A 43 8.00 11.61 6.59
N SER A 44 8.74 10.59 6.16
CA SER A 44 9.11 10.41 4.75
C SER A 44 7.88 10.36 3.83
N LEU A 45 6.82 9.66 4.24
CA LEU A 45 5.56 9.61 3.49
C LEU A 45 4.87 10.97 3.44
N ASN A 46 4.81 11.69 4.56
CA ASN A 46 4.26 13.05 4.61
C ASN A 46 5.02 14.01 3.70
N GLN A 47 6.35 13.96 3.70
CA GLN A 47 7.18 14.79 2.83
C GLN A 47 6.96 14.47 1.35
N ARG A 48 6.80 13.18 1.01
CA ARG A 48 6.47 12.76 -0.36
C ARG A 48 5.09 13.26 -0.79
N ALA A 49 4.09 13.14 0.08
CA ALA A 49 2.73 13.61 -0.19
C ALA A 49 2.67 15.12 -0.42
N ARG A 50 3.49 15.91 0.29
CA ARG A 50 3.61 17.36 0.07
C ARG A 50 4.23 17.75 -1.28
N ARG A 51 4.93 16.83 -1.95
CA ARG A 51 5.65 17.08 -3.21
C ARG A 51 4.94 16.51 -4.45
N ALA A 52 3.88 15.73 -4.26
CA ALA A 52 3.06 15.13 -5.32
C ALA A 52 1.98 16.11 -5.79
#